data_AF-A0A7C8YDX5-F1
#
_entry.id   AF-A0A7C8YDX5-F1
#
_cell.length_a   1.000
_cell.length_b   1.000
_cell.length_c   1.000
_cell.angle_alpha   90.00
_cell.angle_beta   90.00
_cell.angle_gamma   90.00
#
_symmetry.space_group_name_H-M   'P 1'
#
loop_
_entity.id
_entity.type
_entity.pdbx_description
1 polymer ?
#
loop_
_entity_poly.entity_id
_entity_poly.type
_entity_poly.pdbx_seq_one_letter_code
_entity_poly.pdbx_strand_id
1 'polypeptide(L)'
;MQIMPTQMKCVLEDSSVDDPSLSEGITVDPIVRGFITDWDAMEDLLNHLVYASLGWEIGNEGQILFADPLFTPKAQRERLVQLMFEKFNVSGFYATEQAVLSLYAAGRISGCTVDIGHGKIDIAPVIEGAVHHIASRRFELGGADLTKLLALELGKSNPLVNLSIQDVEKLKEQYATCAEDELAYEKSQRSCSNEQHTLPDGQVWKVGSRKNLI
;
A
#
# COMPACT_ATOMS: atom_id res chain seq x y z
N MET A 1 -9.87 10.84 -9.62
CA MET A 1 -8.58 10.17 -9.35
C MET A 1 -8.76 8.71 -9.67
N GLN A 2 -8.03 8.21 -10.67
CA GLN A 2 -8.08 6.80 -11.07
C GLN A 2 -7.30 6.00 -10.01
N ILE A 3 -7.94 5.00 -9.39
CA ILE A 3 -7.33 4.14 -8.39
C ILE A 3 -6.29 3.27 -9.11
N MET A 4 -5.03 3.34 -8.68
CA MET A 4 -3.96 2.49 -9.21
C MET A 4 -4.30 1.03 -8.90
N PRO A 5 -4.28 0.11 -9.88
CA PRO A 5 -4.42 -1.31 -9.60
C PRO A 5 -3.18 -1.77 -8.82
N THR A 6 -3.37 -2.14 -7.54
CA THR A 6 -2.31 -2.73 -6.70
C THR A 6 -2.09 -4.21 -6.99
N GLN A 7 -2.97 -4.80 -7.80
CA GLN A 7 -3.19 -6.22 -7.96
C GLN A 7 -3.05 -6.62 -9.43
N MET A 8 -2.10 -7.51 -9.72
CA MET A 8 -1.84 -8.03 -11.06
C MET A 8 -2.45 -9.43 -11.21
N LYS A 9 -3.08 -9.71 -12.35
CA LYS A 9 -3.52 -11.07 -12.68
C LYS A 9 -2.34 -11.84 -13.24
N CYS A 10 -1.87 -12.86 -12.51
CA CYS A 10 -0.88 -13.80 -13.04
C CYS A 10 -1.59 -14.80 -13.98
N VAL A 11 -1.09 -14.94 -15.20
CA VAL A 11 -1.51 -16.01 -16.13
C VAL A 11 -0.44 -17.09 -16.07
N LEU A 12 -0.79 -18.29 -15.62
CA LEU A 12 0.11 -19.44 -15.65
C LEU A 12 0.19 -19.96 -17.09
N GLU A 13 1.37 -19.90 -17.70
CA GLU A 13 1.65 -20.65 -18.92
C GLU A 13 2.02 -22.11 -18.59
N ASP A 14 1.24 -23.01 -19.18
CA ASP A 14 1.43 -24.45 -19.39
C ASP A 14 1.45 -25.41 -18.20
N SER A 15 0.26 -25.89 -17.83
CA SER A 15 0.07 -27.32 -17.57
C SER A 15 -1.23 -27.81 -18.22
N SER A 16 -1.09 -28.77 -19.13
CA SER A 16 -2.15 -29.35 -19.94
C SER A 16 -3.01 -30.32 -19.13
N VAL A 17 -4.12 -29.86 -18.54
CA VAL A 17 -5.37 -30.62 -18.35
C VAL A 17 -6.52 -29.61 -18.26
N ASP A 18 -7.49 -29.70 -19.17
CA ASP A 18 -8.75 -28.95 -19.13
C ASP A 18 -9.54 -29.27 -17.86
N ASP A 19 -9.47 -28.38 -16.86
CA ASP A 19 -10.45 -28.34 -15.76
C ASP A 19 -10.96 -26.90 -15.59
N PRO A 20 -12.22 -26.60 -15.96
CA PRO A 20 -12.74 -25.23 -16.06
C PRO A 20 -13.07 -24.56 -14.71
N SER A 21 -12.54 -25.07 -13.59
CA SER A 21 -12.78 -24.53 -12.24
C SER A 21 -11.55 -23.92 -11.55
N LEU A 22 -10.45 -23.69 -12.27
CA LEU A 22 -9.21 -23.10 -11.71
C LEU A 22 -8.70 -21.87 -12.47
N SER A 23 -9.57 -21.12 -13.16
CA SER A 23 -9.24 -19.82 -13.73
C SER A 23 -9.63 -18.66 -12.81
N GLU A 24 -9.51 -18.83 -11.49
CA GLU A 24 -9.49 -17.68 -10.58
C GLU A 24 -8.09 -17.07 -10.69
N GLY A 25 -7.99 -16.02 -11.53
CA GLY A 25 -6.72 -15.31 -11.77
C GLY A 25 -6.05 -14.98 -10.44
N ILE A 26 -4.89 -15.60 -10.21
CA ILE A 26 -4.10 -15.39 -9.01
C ILE A 26 -3.77 -13.91 -8.98
N THR A 27 -4.32 -13.24 -7.98
CA THR A 27 -4.11 -11.82 -7.78
C THR A 27 -2.83 -11.65 -6.97
N VAL A 28 -1.76 -11.24 -7.64
CA VAL A 28 -0.44 -11.09 -7.04
C VAL A 28 -0.20 -9.62 -6.73
N ASP A 29 0.14 -9.34 -5.48
CA ASP A 29 0.65 -8.04 -5.05
C ASP A 29 2.18 -8.06 -5.23
N PRO A 30 2.76 -7.38 -6.24
CA PRO A 30 4.20 -7.45 -6.50
C PRO A 30 5.03 -6.86 -5.35
N ILE A 31 4.44 -5.91 -4.61
CA ILE A 31 5.09 -5.18 -3.53
C ILE A 31 4.44 -5.56 -2.20
N VAL A 32 5.21 -6.19 -1.32
CA VAL A 32 4.77 -6.57 0.02
C VAL A 32 5.55 -5.80 1.07
N ARG A 33 4.82 -5.06 1.91
CA ARG A 33 5.38 -4.18 2.96
C ARG A 33 6.46 -3.22 2.45
N GLY A 34 6.39 -2.81 1.18
CA GLY A 34 7.35 -1.91 0.55
C GLY A 34 8.51 -2.59 -0.17
N PHE A 35 8.68 -3.91 -0.07
CA PHE A 35 9.70 -4.63 -0.85
C PHE A 35 9.08 -5.32 -2.06
N ILE A 36 9.83 -5.36 -3.17
CA ILE A 36 9.44 -6.10 -4.36
C ILE A 36 9.69 -7.58 -4.10
N THR A 37 8.63 -8.37 -4.16
CA THR A 37 8.65 -9.82 -3.91
C THR A 37 8.54 -10.62 -5.19
N ASP A 38 7.62 -10.22 -6.07
CA ASP A 38 7.46 -10.77 -7.41
C ASP A 38 7.92 -9.72 -8.42
N TRP A 39 8.92 -10.08 -9.21
CA TRP A 39 9.52 -9.20 -10.20
C TRP A 39 8.85 -9.28 -11.56
N ASP A 40 8.22 -10.41 -11.88
CA ASP A 40 7.51 -10.58 -13.14
C ASP A 40 6.21 -9.77 -13.07
N ALA A 41 5.47 -9.88 -11.96
CA ALA A 41 4.32 -9.02 -11.69
C ALA A 41 4.70 -7.53 -11.54
N MET A 42 5.91 -7.22 -11.08
CA MET A 42 6.40 -5.83 -11.04
C MET A 42 6.69 -5.30 -12.43
N GLU A 43 7.28 -6.11 -13.32
CA GLU A 43 7.55 -5.75 -14.72
C GLU A 43 6.23 -5.44 -15.44
N ASP A 44 5.23 -6.31 -15.31
CA ASP A 44 3.90 -6.09 -15.87
C ASP A 44 3.23 -4.81 -15.33
N LEU A 45 3.39 -4.54 -14.03
CA LEU A 45 2.87 -3.32 -13.40
C LEU A 45 3.55 -2.08 -13.96
N LEU A 46 4.87 -2.09 -14.04
CA LEU A 46 5.63 -0.98 -14.61
C LEU A 46 5.28 -0.76 -16.08
N ASN A 47 5.11 -1.81 -16.87
CA ASN A 47 4.70 -1.71 -18.27
C ASN A 47 3.34 -1.01 -18.42
N HIS A 48 2.33 -1.44 -17.66
CA HIS A 48 1.04 -0.78 -17.63
C HIS A 48 1.13 0.69 -17.15
N LEU A 49 1.97 0.99 -16.16
CA LEU A 49 2.14 2.36 -15.67
C LEU A 49 2.81 3.26 -16.69
N VAL A 50 3.94 2.84 -17.29
CA VAL A 50 4.73 3.72 -18.16
C VAL A 50 4.13 3.84 -19.57
N TYR A 51 3.66 2.74 -20.17
CA TYR A 51 3.14 2.78 -21.53
C TYR A 51 1.64 3.08 -21.58
N ALA A 52 0.82 2.43 -20.75
CA ALA A 52 -0.62 2.63 -20.80
C ALA A 52 -1.09 3.87 -20.03
N SER A 53 -0.49 4.17 -18.86
CA SER A 53 -0.94 5.28 -18.01
C SER A 53 -0.20 6.60 -18.28
N LEU A 54 1.14 6.57 -18.36
CA LEU A 54 1.97 7.75 -18.64
C LEU A 54 2.08 8.04 -20.15
N GLY A 55 1.83 7.04 -21.00
CA GLY A 55 1.82 7.20 -22.45
C GLY A 55 3.22 7.27 -23.08
N TRP A 56 4.20 6.55 -22.52
CA TRP A 56 5.51 6.44 -23.16
C TRP A 56 5.39 5.79 -24.54
N GLU A 57 6.22 6.28 -25.47
CA GLU A 57 6.36 5.68 -26.79
C GLU A 57 7.63 4.84 -26.81
N ILE A 58 7.53 3.63 -27.36
CA ILE A 58 8.65 2.71 -27.48
C ILE A 58 9.75 3.38 -28.32
N GLY A 59 10.96 3.47 -27.77
CA GLY A 59 12.11 4.14 -28.37
C GLY A 59 12.23 5.64 -28.05
N ASN A 60 11.34 6.21 -27.24
CA ASN A 60 11.43 7.57 -26.72
C ASN A 60 11.12 7.60 -25.21
N GLU A 61 11.71 6.68 -24.47
CA GLU A 61 11.49 6.53 -23.04
C GLU A 61 12.17 7.64 -22.22
N GLY A 62 11.44 8.12 -21.22
CA GLY A 62 11.86 9.25 -20.39
C GLY A 62 12.87 8.89 -19.30
N GLN A 63 13.07 9.84 -18.40
CA GLN A 63 13.83 9.65 -17.16
C GLN A 63 12.86 9.29 -16.03
N ILE A 64 13.28 8.41 -15.12
CA ILE A 64 12.48 8.01 -13.96
C ILE A 64 13.21 8.29 -12.64
N LEU A 65 12.44 8.85 -11.71
CA LEU A 65 12.79 8.98 -10.30
C LEU A 65 12.06 7.89 -9.51
N PHE A 66 12.80 7.05 -8.80
CA PHE A 66 12.25 6.01 -7.92
C PHE A 66 12.38 6.40 -6.45
N ALA A 67 11.30 6.18 -5.68
CA ALA A 67 11.26 6.50 -4.26
C ALA A 67 11.43 5.22 -3.44
N ASP A 68 12.65 4.98 -2.95
CA ASP A 68 13.01 3.77 -2.22
C ASP A 68 12.50 3.78 -0.77
N PRO A 69 11.95 2.65 -0.28
CA PRO A 69 11.70 2.41 1.13
C PRO A 69 12.96 2.58 1.99
N LEU A 70 12.76 2.81 3.29
CA LEU A 70 13.85 2.74 4.25
C LEU A 70 14.41 1.31 4.33
N PHE A 71 15.74 1.18 4.37
CA PHE A 71 16.47 -0.10 4.44
C PHE A 71 16.30 -1.02 3.21
N THR A 72 16.08 -0.46 2.01
CA THR A 72 16.09 -1.25 0.77
C THR A 72 17.44 -1.93 0.54
N PRO A 73 17.49 -3.28 0.42
CA PRO A 73 18.74 -3.98 0.16
C PRO A 73 19.39 -3.55 -1.14
N LYS A 74 20.73 -3.49 -1.15
CA LYS A 74 21.51 -3.12 -2.35
C LYS A 74 21.16 -3.98 -3.56
N ALA A 75 21.01 -5.30 -3.36
CA ALA A 75 20.66 -6.23 -4.43
C ALA A 75 19.29 -5.93 -5.07
N GLN A 76 18.29 -5.48 -4.30
CA GLN A 76 16.99 -5.10 -4.85
C GLN A 76 17.12 -3.82 -5.70
N ARG A 77 17.89 -2.84 -5.23
CA ARG A 77 18.14 -1.62 -6.02
C ARG A 77 18.90 -1.92 -7.32
N GLU A 78 19.92 -2.78 -7.26
CA GLU A 78 20.67 -3.20 -8.45
C GLU A 78 19.75 -3.89 -9.47
N ARG A 79 18.89 -4.80 -9.01
CA ARG A 79 17.90 -5.47 -9.88
C ARG A 79 16.89 -4.51 -10.47
N LEU A 80 16.42 -3.52 -9.70
CA LEU A 80 15.52 -2.49 -10.19
C LEU A 80 16.20 -1.63 -11.27
N VAL A 81 17.43 -1.19 -11.03
CA VAL A 81 18.22 -0.43 -12.03
C VAL A 81 18.40 -1.23 -13.31
N GLN A 82 18.76 -2.51 -13.19
CA GLN A 82 18.90 -3.41 -14.34
C GLN A 82 17.59 -3.51 -15.13
N LEU A 83 16.47 -3.74 -14.45
CA LEU A 83 15.14 -3.81 -15.07
C LEU A 83 14.82 -2.53 -15.86
N MET A 84 15.03 -1.36 -15.25
CA MET A 84 14.70 -0.07 -15.87
C MET A 84 15.54 0.21 -17.12
N PHE A 85 16.85 -0.10 -17.10
CA PHE A 85 17.70 0.14 -18.26
C PHE A 85 17.57 -0.93 -19.34
N GLU A 86 17.55 -2.22 -18.96
CA GLU A 86 17.59 -3.32 -19.94
C GLU A 86 16.22 -3.62 -20.56
N LYS A 87 15.12 -3.50 -19.80
CA LYS A 87 13.77 -3.76 -20.30
C LYS A 87 13.04 -2.50 -20.74
N PHE A 88 13.14 -1.42 -19.96
CA PHE A 88 12.40 -0.18 -20.21
C PHE A 88 13.21 0.90 -20.93
N ASN A 89 14.49 0.65 -21.26
CA ASN A 89 15.35 1.57 -22.01
C ASN A 89 15.34 3.02 -21.51
N VAL A 90 15.20 3.24 -20.20
CA VAL A 90 15.10 4.61 -19.66
C VAL A 90 16.34 5.43 -19.98
N SER A 91 16.14 6.70 -20.33
CA SER A 91 17.25 7.63 -20.64
C SER A 91 18.00 8.10 -19.39
N GLY A 92 17.40 7.95 -18.21
CA GLY A 92 18.02 8.25 -16.93
C GLY A 92 17.23 7.66 -15.76
N PHE A 93 17.96 7.24 -14.73
CA PHE A 93 17.38 6.65 -13.52
C PHE A 93 18.02 7.28 -12.29
N TYR A 94 17.20 7.70 -11.34
CA TYR A 94 17.65 8.12 -10.02
C TYR A 94 16.76 7.48 -8.96
N ALA A 95 17.35 6.92 -7.91
CA ALA A 95 16.63 6.38 -6.75
C ALA A 95 17.05 7.13 -5.49
N THR A 96 16.07 7.47 -4.66
CA THR A 96 16.28 8.19 -3.40
C THR A 96 15.24 7.76 -2.38
N GLU A 97 15.57 7.84 -1.09
CA GLU A 97 14.69 7.40 -0.03
C GLU A 97 13.42 8.25 0.08
N GLN A 98 12.27 7.58 0.25
CA GLN A 98 10.96 8.18 0.47
C GLN A 98 10.97 9.25 1.56
N ALA A 99 11.70 9.01 2.65
CA ALA A 99 11.82 9.93 3.77
C ALA A 99 12.40 11.30 3.39
N VAL A 100 13.37 11.33 2.47
CA VAL A 100 14.03 12.56 2.00
C VAL A 100 13.09 13.32 1.08
N LEU A 101 12.43 12.62 0.15
CA LEU A 101 11.46 13.22 -0.78
C LEU A 101 10.29 13.88 -0.04
N SER A 102 9.74 13.22 0.98
CA SER A 102 8.66 13.77 1.80
C SER A 102 9.09 15.04 2.53
N LEU A 103 10.33 15.10 3.01
CA LEU A 103 10.85 16.28 3.69
C LEU A 103 11.10 17.44 2.71
N TYR A 104 11.62 17.14 1.52
CA TYR A 104 11.78 18.11 0.45
C TYR A 104 10.44 18.68 -0.02
N ALA A 105 9.40 17.84 -0.13
CA ALA A 105 8.05 18.31 -0.43
C ALA A 105 7.52 19.29 0.63
N ALA A 106 7.95 19.16 1.88
CA ALA A 106 7.64 20.09 2.97
C ALA A 106 8.55 21.35 3.00
N GLY A 107 9.48 21.51 2.05
CA GLY A 107 10.40 22.65 2.01
C GLY A 107 11.39 22.66 3.18
N ARG A 108 11.81 21.48 3.63
CA ARG A 108 12.80 21.29 4.71
C ARG A 108 13.91 20.35 4.22
N ILE A 109 15.12 20.59 4.68
CA ILE A 109 16.30 19.73 4.37
C ILE A 109 16.73 18.88 5.56
N SER A 110 16.27 19.23 6.77
CA SER A 110 16.54 18.50 8.01
C SER A 110 15.25 18.37 8.81
N GLY A 111 15.01 17.20 9.41
CA GLY A 111 13.79 16.87 10.13
C GLY A 111 13.66 15.37 10.41
N CYS A 112 12.53 14.95 10.97
CA CYS A 112 12.20 13.54 11.16
C CYS A 112 10.93 13.23 10.36
N THR A 113 11.03 12.31 9.41
CA THR A 113 9.89 11.85 8.62
C THR A 113 9.31 10.60 9.28
N VAL A 114 8.00 10.62 9.53
CA VAL A 114 7.22 9.45 9.96
C VAL A 114 6.27 9.12 8.82
N ASP A 115 6.60 8.10 8.03
CA ASP A 115 5.81 7.64 6.90
C ASP A 115 4.99 6.43 7.31
N ILE A 116 3.66 6.57 7.31
CA ILE A 116 2.71 5.52 7.70
C ILE A 116 1.98 5.08 6.43
N GLY A 117 2.39 3.94 5.89
CA GLY A 117 1.84 3.39 4.65
C GLY A 117 0.85 2.24 4.87
N HIS A 118 0.47 1.62 3.76
CA HIS A 118 -0.41 0.45 3.77
C HIS A 118 0.22 -0.76 4.46
N GLY A 119 1.51 -1.06 4.23
CA GLY A 119 2.16 -2.28 4.75
C GLY A 119 3.30 -2.07 5.76
N LYS A 120 3.69 -0.83 6.02
CA LYS A 120 4.86 -0.51 6.87
C LYS A 120 4.73 0.90 7.45
N ILE A 121 5.48 1.13 8.52
CA ILE A 121 5.76 2.45 9.08
C ILE A 121 7.26 2.66 9.09
N ASP A 122 7.73 3.73 8.47
CA ASP A 122 9.13 4.13 8.46
C ASP A 122 9.31 5.42 9.25
N ILE A 123 10.26 5.41 10.19
CA ILE A 123 10.68 6.58 10.97
C ILE A 123 12.13 6.85 10.62
N ALA A 124 12.37 7.98 9.96
CA ALA A 124 13.67 8.33 9.41
C ALA A 124 14.04 9.78 9.75
N PRO A 125 15.01 10.00 10.65
CA PRO A 125 15.64 11.31 10.79
C PRO A 125 16.51 11.60 9.56
N VAL A 126 16.30 12.77 8.96
CA VAL A 126 17.04 13.30 7.82
C VAL A 126 17.79 14.54 8.29
N ILE A 127 19.09 14.60 8.01
CA ILE A 127 19.96 15.73 8.36
C ILE A 127 20.64 16.18 7.06
N GLU A 128 20.38 17.42 6.66
CA GLU A 128 20.98 18.05 5.47
C GLU A 128 20.81 17.21 4.19
N GLY A 129 19.62 16.62 4.01
CA GLY A 129 19.29 15.80 2.85
C GLY A 129 19.77 14.35 2.91
N ALA A 130 20.44 13.93 4.00
CA ALA A 130 20.89 12.56 4.19
C ALA A 130 20.11 11.84 5.30
N VAL A 131 19.67 10.60 5.05
CA VAL A 131 18.99 9.78 6.05
C VAL A 131 20.00 9.24 7.07
N HIS A 132 19.74 9.44 8.35
CA HIS A 132 20.53 8.84 9.41
C HIS A 132 20.03 7.43 9.75
N HIS A 133 20.51 6.44 8.99
CA HIS A 133 20.03 5.05 9.07
C HIS A 133 20.15 4.40 10.47
N ILE A 134 21.20 4.69 11.25
CA ILE A 134 21.39 4.12 12.62
C ILE A 134 20.26 4.55 13.56
N ALA A 135 19.79 5.79 13.43
CA ALA A 135 18.69 6.34 14.23
C ALA A 135 17.30 6.06 13.61
N SER A 136 17.27 5.51 12.40
CA SER A 136 16.01 5.19 11.71
C SER A 136 15.42 3.88 12.22
N ARG A 137 14.10 3.75 12.17
CA ARG A 137 13.35 2.56 12.57
C ARG A 137 12.31 2.25 11.53
N ARG A 138 12.09 0.96 11.30
CA ARG A 138 11.05 0.44 10.41
C ARG A 138 10.21 -0.56 11.18
N PHE A 139 8.90 -0.44 11.03
CA PHE A 139 7.92 -1.37 11.59
C PHE A 139 7.14 -2.01 10.46
N GLU A 140 7.00 -3.33 10.53
CA GLU A 140 6.17 -4.12 9.61
C GLU A 140 4.70 -4.12 10.06
N LEU A 141 4.20 -2.93 10.38
CA LEU A 141 2.81 -2.66 10.70
C LEU A 141 2.32 -1.54 9.78
N GLY A 142 1.10 -1.62 9.28
CA GLY A 142 0.52 -0.54 8.49
C GLY A 142 -1.00 -0.61 8.40
N GLY A 143 -1.56 0.15 7.46
CA GLY A 143 -3.00 0.18 7.19
C GLY A 143 -3.63 -1.18 6.90
N ALA A 144 -2.90 -2.12 6.29
CA ALA A 144 -3.34 -3.47 6.00
C ALA A 144 -3.59 -4.29 7.28
N ASP A 145 -2.71 -4.13 8.27
CA ASP A 145 -2.84 -4.81 9.56
C ASP A 145 -4.03 -4.25 10.34
N LEU A 146 -4.26 -2.93 10.26
CA LEU A 146 -5.47 -2.29 10.80
C LEU A 146 -6.74 -2.77 10.11
N THR A 147 -6.74 -2.91 8.77
CA THR A 147 -7.87 -3.47 8.02
C THR A 147 -8.17 -4.90 8.49
N LYS A 148 -7.14 -5.73 8.71
CA LYS A 148 -7.31 -7.11 9.23
C LYS A 148 -7.88 -7.12 10.64
N LEU A 149 -7.41 -6.25 11.53
CA LEU A 149 -7.95 -6.13 12.89
C LEU A 149 -9.42 -5.70 12.87
N LEU A 150 -9.76 -4.70 12.05
CA LEU A 150 -11.15 -4.30 11.84
C LEU A 150 -11.98 -5.48 11.33
N ALA A 151 -11.52 -6.21 10.30
CA ALA A 151 -12.23 -7.37 9.76
C ALA A 151 -12.51 -8.44 10.84
N LEU A 152 -11.55 -8.73 11.71
CA LEU A 152 -11.72 -9.67 12.82
C LEU A 152 -12.76 -9.19 13.84
N GLU A 153 -12.72 -7.93 14.24
CA GLU A 153 -13.68 -7.35 15.17
C GLU A 153 -15.10 -7.27 14.59
N LEU A 154 -15.17 -7.01 13.29
CA LEU A 154 -16.40 -7.02 12.52
C LEU A 154 -16.99 -8.44 12.43
N GLY A 155 -16.16 -9.45 12.15
CA GLY A 155 -16.59 -10.85 12.10
C GLY A 155 -17.11 -11.38 13.43
N LYS A 156 -16.51 -10.97 14.56
CA LYS A 156 -17.01 -11.32 15.91
C LYS A 156 -18.41 -10.76 16.17
N SER A 157 -18.70 -9.57 15.65
CA SER A 157 -19.97 -8.87 15.89
C SER A 157 -21.08 -9.35 14.96
N ASN A 158 -20.73 -9.75 13.73
CA ASN A 158 -21.67 -10.16 12.68
C ASN A 158 -21.20 -11.45 11.98
N PRO A 159 -21.42 -12.63 12.58
CA PRO A 159 -20.90 -13.91 12.07
C PRO A 159 -21.52 -14.38 10.74
N LEU A 160 -22.57 -13.71 10.26
CA LEU A 160 -23.29 -14.07 9.04
C LEU A 160 -22.79 -13.35 7.78
N VAL A 161 -21.90 -12.36 7.93
CA VAL A 161 -21.49 -11.48 6.82
C VAL A 161 -20.08 -11.82 6.37
N ASN A 162 -19.93 -12.27 5.13
CA ASN A 162 -18.64 -12.50 4.50
C ASN A 162 -18.21 -11.24 3.74
N LEU A 163 -17.45 -10.36 4.38
CA LEU A 163 -16.94 -9.13 3.79
C LEU A 163 -15.61 -9.39 3.06
N SER A 164 -15.48 -8.83 1.86
CA SER A 164 -14.17 -8.77 1.20
C SER A 164 -13.25 -7.81 1.95
N ILE A 165 -11.94 -8.09 1.95
CA ILE A 165 -10.94 -7.23 2.61
C ILE A 165 -10.96 -5.80 2.02
N GLN A 166 -11.26 -5.66 0.73
CA GLN A 166 -11.36 -4.37 0.05
C GLN A 166 -12.53 -3.53 0.57
N ASP A 167 -13.66 -4.16 0.90
CA ASP A 167 -14.81 -3.44 1.46
C ASP A 167 -14.54 -3.02 2.91
N VAL A 168 -13.84 -3.85 3.69
CA VAL A 168 -13.39 -3.47 5.03
C VAL A 168 -12.40 -2.30 4.99
N GLU A 169 -11.53 -2.25 3.98
CA GLU A 169 -10.62 -1.13 3.79
C GLU A 169 -11.37 0.18 3.48
N LYS A 170 -12.38 0.14 2.61
CA LYS A 170 -13.25 1.30 2.35
C LYS A 170 -13.99 1.74 3.61
N LEU A 171 -14.50 0.79 4.40
CA LEU A 171 -15.15 1.09 5.68
C LEU A 171 -14.19 1.73 6.68
N LYS A 172 -12.96 1.23 6.77
CA LYS A 172 -11.89 1.84 7.57
C LYS A 172 -11.65 3.27 7.12
N GLU A 173 -11.47 3.53 5.83
CA GLU A 173 -11.21 4.89 5.33
C GLU A 173 -12.37 5.85 5.54
N GLN A 174 -13.62 5.36 5.54
CA GLN A 174 -14.81 6.19 5.74
C GLN A 174 -15.13 6.47 7.22
N TYR A 175 -14.90 5.49 8.09
CA TYR A 175 -15.43 5.52 9.45
C TYR A 175 -14.36 5.49 10.54
N ALA A 176 -13.12 5.11 10.24
CA ALA A 176 -12.08 5.04 11.27
C ALA A 176 -11.69 6.44 11.73
N THR A 177 -11.66 6.65 13.04
CA THR A 177 -11.06 7.84 13.65
C THR A 177 -10.13 7.46 14.78
N CYS A 178 -9.12 8.30 15.02
CA CYS A 178 -8.18 8.13 16.12
C CYS A 178 -8.63 8.98 17.31
N ALA A 179 -8.66 8.38 18.50
CA ALA A 179 -8.84 9.12 19.74
C ALA A 179 -7.50 9.75 20.19
N GLU A 180 -7.57 10.94 20.79
CA GLU A 180 -6.37 11.62 21.30
C GLU A 180 -5.83 10.95 22.57
N ASP A 181 -6.73 10.48 23.43
CA ASP A 181 -6.42 9.81 24.68
C ASP A 181 -7.46 8.73 25.03
N GLU A 182 -7.13 7.91 26.04
CA GLU A 182 -7.99 6.82 26.52
C GLU A 182 -9.34 7.35 27.03
N LEU A 183 -9.36 8.55 27.63
CA LEU A 183 -10.58 9.18 28.12
C LEU A 183 -11.50 9.63 26.97
N ALA A 184 -10.97 10.21 25.90
CA ALA A 184 -11.71 10.55 24.69
C ALA A 184 -12.19 9.29 23.96
N TYR A 185 -11.40 8.22 23.97
CA TYR A 185 -11.82 6.92 23.46
C TYR A 185 -13.03 6.38 24.22
N GLU A 186 -12.98 6.34 25.55
CA GLU A 186 -14.12 5.90 26.36
C GLU A 186 -15.35 6.80 26.19
N LYS A 187 -15.15 8.12 26.07
CA LYS A 187 -16.23 9.07 25.88
C LYS A 187 -16.90 8.88 24.52
N SER A 188 -16.12 8.67 23.46
CA SER A 188 -16.62 8.43 22.11
C SER A 188 -17.35 7.09 21.98
N GLN A 189 -16.89 6.04 22.66
CA GLN A 189 -17.63 4.78 22.81
C GLN A 189 -19.03 4.99 23.39
N ARG A 190 -19.16 5.87 24.40
CA ARG A 190 -20.42 6.19 25.08
C ARG A 190 -21.33 7.15 24.29
N SER A 191 -20.77 8.02 23.45
CA SER A 191 -21.53 9.02 22.69
C SER A 191 -21.83 8.63 21.24
N CYS A 192 -21.34 7.49 20.75
CA CYS A 192 -21.48 7.15 19.33
C CYS A 192 -22.92 6.78 18.98
N SER A 193 -23.54 7.57 18.09
CA SER A 193 -24.81 7.23 17.47
C SER A 193 -24.63 6.08 16.46
N ASN A 194 -25.47 5.05 16.54
CA ASN A 194 -25.48 3.94 15.58
C ASN A 194 -25.80 4.45 14.17
N GLU A 195 -24.77 4.61 13.34
CA GLU A 195 -24.96 4.93 11.92
C GLU A 195 -25.21 3.65 11.14
N GLN A 196 -26.14 3.71 10.19
CA GLN A 196 -26.48 2.58 9.34
C GLN A 196 -25.79 2.73 7.99
N HIS A 197 -24.88 1.82 7.65
CA HIS A 197 -24.23 1.74 6.35
C HIS A 197 -24.83 0.61 5.54
N THR A 198 -25.15 0.82 4.26
CA THR A 198 -25.67 -0.26 3.39
C THR A 198 -24.53 -0.78 2.55
N LEU A 199 -24.22 -2.07 2.71
CA LEU A 199 -23.20 -2.76 1.95
C LEU A 199 -23.62 -2.91 0.47
N PRO A 200 -22.68 -3.17 -0.45
CA PRO A 200 -22.99 -3.38 -1.88
C PRO A 200 -23.95 -4.55 -2.16
N ASP A 201 -24.08 -5.49 -1.22
CA ASP A 201 -25.02 -6.62 -1.26
C ASP A 201 -26.44 -6.27 -0.79
N GLY A 202 -26.68 -5.02 -0.36
CA GLY A 202 -27.95 -4.53 0.17
C GLY A 202 -28.15 -4.79 1.66
N GLN A 203 -27.20 -5.39 2.37
CA GLN A 203 -27.30 -5.57 3.83
C GLN A 203 -27.03 -4.26 4.57
N VAL A 204 -27.91 -3.93 5.51
CA VAL A 204 -27.81 -2.71 6.33
C VAL A 204 -27.08 -3.01 7.64
N TRP A 205 -26.01 -2.26 7.88
CA TRP A 205 -25.05 -2.46 8.95
C TRP A 205 -25.09 -1.33 9.97
N LYS A 206 -25.24 -1.66 11.26
CA LYS A 206 -25.16 -0.67 12.34
C LYS A 206 -23.70 -0.49 12.79
N VAL A 207 -23.04 0.54 12.26
CA VAL A 207 -21.72 1.01 12.71
C VAL A 207 -21.92 1.85 13.97
N GLY A 208 -22.05 1.17 15.11
CA GLY A 208 -22.27 1.77 16.41
C GLY A 208 -20.99 2.22 17.10
N SER A 209 -20.46 1.36 17.97
CA SER A 209 -19.48 1.76 18.98
C SER A 209 -18.01 1.62 18.56
N ARG A 210 -17.71 1.28 17.29
CA ARG A 210 -16.37 0.80 16.91
C ARG A 210 -15.70 1.58 15.77
N LYS A 211 -16.15 2.82 15.54
CA LYS A 211 -15.47 3.77 14.64
C LYS A 211 -14.05 4.09 15.09
N ASN A 212 -13.77 3.91 16.38
CA ASN A 212 -12.49 4.24 16.98
C ASN A 212 -11.83 2.92 17.33
N LEU A 213 -10.74 2.61 16.65
CA LEU A 213 -9.94 1.39 16.87
C LEU A 213 -8.55 1.73 17.41
N ILE A 214 -8.23 3.02 17.53
CA ILE A 214 -6.92 3.56 17.90
C ILE A 214 -7.14 4.82 18.71
#